data_AF-A0A1F9R0I5-F1
#
_entry.id   AF-A0A1F9R0I5-F1
#
_cell.length_a   1.000
_cell.length_b   1.000
_cell.length_c   1.000
_cell.angle_alpha   90.00
_cell.angle_beta   90.00
_cell.angle_gamma   90.00
#
_symmetry.space_group_name_H-M   'P 1'
#
loop_
_entity.id
_entity.type
_entity.pdbx_description
1 polymer ?
#
loop_
_entity_poly.entity_id
_entity_poly.type
_entity_poly.pdbx_seq_one_letter_code
_entity_poly.pdbx_strand_id
1 'polypeptide(L)'
;MEFGPGAATRLAGAGTLVLFLCWQHVEATRLGYQVETARKTARQKGSRVATLRVELEERLSPAEVSARAQRLGLVPVEPDALRRLEVRPAASGVMGRWWARRLRPLVAASRS
;
A
#
# COMPACT_ATOMS: atom_id res chain seq x y z
N MET A 1 -59.04 24.97 -18.56
CA MET A 1 -58.20 24.03 -19.32
C MET A 1 -58.08 22.76 -18.49
N GLU A 2 -58.96 21.79 -18.71
CA GLU A 2 -58.85 20.49 -18.02
C GLU A 2 -57.92 19.59 -18.83
N PHE A 3 -56.78 19.22 -18.24
CA PHE A 3 -55.87 18.26 -18.84
C PHE A 3 -56.50 16.86 -18.71
N GLY A 4 -56.92 16.27 -19.83
CA GLY A 4 -57.45 14.90 -19.83
C GLY A 4 -56.44 13.91 -19.23
N PRO A 5 -56.89 12.81 -18.59
CA PRO A 5 -56.03 11.87 -17.88
C PRO A 5 -54.91 11.26 -18.76
N GLY A 6 -55.13 11.16 -20.08
CA GLY A 6 -54.10 10.76 -21.05
C GLY A 6 -52.98 11.78 -21.27
N ALA A 7 -53.24 13.08 -21.10
CA ALA A 7 -52.21 14.12 -21.20
C ALA A 7 -51.35 14.17 -19.94
N ALA A 8 -51.97 14.02 -18.77
CA ALA A 8 -51.27 13.99 -17.48
C ALA A 8 -50.30 12.80 -17.37
N THR A 9 -50.72 11.61 -17.79
CA THR A 9 -49.87 10.41 -17.79
C THR A 9 -48.69 10.51 -18.76
N ARG A 10 -48.89 11.10 -19.94
CA ARG A 10 -47.80 11.35 -20.90
C ARG A 10 -46.78 12.36 -20.36
N LEU A 11 -47.23 13.43 -19.73
CA LEU A 11 -46.35 14.42 -19.11
C LEU A 11 -45.58 13.83 -17.93
N ALA A 12 -46.22 13.00 -17.11
CA ALA A 12 -45.55 12.27 -16.04
C ALA A 12 -44.49 11.28 -16.56
N GLY A 13 -44.80 10.56 -17.65
CA GLY A 13 -43.86 9.68 -18.34
C GLY A 13 -42.66 10.44 -18.93
N ALA A 14 -42.91 11.58 -19.57
CA ALA A 14 -41.84 12.43 -20.09
C ALA A 14 -40.98 13.02 -18.95
N GLY A 15 -41.59 13.46 -17.86
CA GLY A 15 -40.88 14.00 -16.70
C GLY A 15 -39.98 12.96 -16.01
N THR A 16 -40.48 11.73 -15.86
CA THR A 16 -39.69 10.62 -15.29
C THR A 16 -38.52 10.23 -16.18
N LEU A 17 -38.71 10.20 -17.51
CA LEU A 17 -37.60 9.98 -18.46
C LEU A 17 -36.52 11.06 -18.36
N VAL A 18 -36.90 12.33 -18.30
CA VAL A 18 -35.95 13.45 -18.16
C VAL A 18 -35.18 13.36 -16.84
N LEU A 19 -35.86 13.06 -15.74
CA LEU A 19 -35.20 12.86 -14.45
C LEU A 19 -34.22 11.69 -14.48
N PHE A 20 -34.59 10.58 -15.13
CA PHE A 20 -33.72 9.43 -15.27
C PHE A 20 -32.47 9.73 -16.11
N LEU A 21 -32.62 10.44 -17.22
CA LEU A 21 -31.49 10.88 -18.06
C LEU A 21 -30.56 11.83 -17.29
N CYS A 22 -31.13 12.77 -16.53
CA CYS A 22 -30.37 13.67 -15.67
C CYS A 22 -29.57 12.88 -14.62
N TRP A 23 -30.23 11.91 -13.96
CA TRP A 23 -29.58 11.02 -13.00
C TRP A 23 -28.40 10.26 -13.61
N GLN A 24 -28.58 9.70 -14.80
CA GLN A 24 -27.51 8.99 -15.52
C GLN A 24 -26.32 9.90 -15.82
N HIS A 25 -26.55 11.16 -16.21
CA HIS A 25 -25.48 12.11 -16.46
C HIS A 25 -24.70 12.48 -15.19
N VAL A 26 -25.39 12.69 -14.08
CA VAL A 26 -24.75 12.96 -12.79
C VAL A 26 -23.87 11.78 -12.38
N GLU A 27 -24.38 10.56 -12.48
CA GLU A 27 -23.63 9.36 -12.09
C GLU A 27 -22.44 9.10 -13.01
N ALA A 28 -22.60 9.29 -14.33
CA ALA A 28 -21.49 9.19 -15.28
C ALA A 28 -20.38 10.20 -14.97
N THR A 29 -20.76 11.44 -14.61
CA THR A 29 -19.80 12.48 -14.23
C THR A 29 -19.06 12.11 -12.94
N ARG A 30 -19.79 11.60 -11.95
CA ARG A 30 -19.21 11.14 -10.68
C ARG A 30 -18.24 9.97 -10.89
N LEU A 31 -18.59 9.01 -11.73
CA LEU A 31 -17.70 7.90 -12.12
C LEU A 31 -16.45 8.43 -12.84
N GLY A 32 -16.60 9.39 -13.75
CA GLY A 32 -15.47 10.05 -14.41
C GLY A 32 -14.48 10.67 -13.41
N TYR A 33 -14.98 11.40 -12.42
CA TYR A 33 -14.14 11.97 -11.35
C TYR A 33 -13.45 10.90 -10.50
N GLN A 34 -14.14 9.81 -10.17
CA GLN A 34 -13.55 8.69 -9.42
C GLN A 34 -12.43 8.00 -10.19
N VAL A 35 -12.61 7.79 -11.50
CA VAL A 35 -11.56 7.21 -12.36
C VAL A 35 -10.35 8.13 -12.44
N GLU A 36 -10.57 9.42 -12.66
CA GLU A 36 -9.46 10.37 -12.78
C GLU A 36 -8.70 10.55 -11.45
N THR A 37 -9.40 10.56 -10.32
CA THR A 37 -8.76 10.55 -8.99
C THR A 37 -7.97 9.27 -8.75
N ALA A 38 -8.53 8.10 -9.04
CA ALA A 38 -7.82 6.82 -8.95
C ALA A 38 -6.56 6.80 -9.83
N ARG A 39 -6.64 7.32 -11.06
CA ARG A 39 -5.51 7.44 -11.99
C ARG A 39 -4.41 8.34 -11.44
N LYS A 40 -4.78 9.50 -10.89
CA LYS A 40 -3.83 10.42 -10.23
C LYS A 40 -3.15 9.75 -9.03
N THR A 41 -3.91 9.06 -8.17
CA THR A 41 -3.35 8.35 -7.03
C THR A 41 -2.40 7.23 -7.47
N ALA A 42 -2.75 6.46 -8.49
CA ALA A 42 -1.88 5.43 -9.05
C ALA A 42 -0.56 6.03 -9.59
N ARG A 43 -0.65 7.15 -10.32
CA ARG A 43 0.54 7.86 -10.83
C ARG A 43 1.43 8.39 -9.71
N GLN A 44 0.85 8.98 -8.67
CA GLN A 44 1.59 9.45 -7.50
C GLN A 44 2.30 8.31 -6.77
N LYS A 45 1.62 7.18 -6.56
CA LYS A 45 2.24 5.99 -5.96
C LYS A 45 3.37 5.44 -6.81
N GLY A 46 3.19 5.36 -8.13
CA GLY A 46 4.23 4.94 -9.07
C GLY A 46 5.46 5.86 -9.01
N SER A 47 5.26 7.17 -8.98
CA SER A 47 6.34 8.15 -8.82
C SER A 47 7.10 7.95 -7.52
N ARG A 48 6.40 7.74 -6.40
CA ARG A 48 7.06 7.49 -5.09
C ARG A 48 7.89 6.21 -5.11
N VAL A 49 7.39 5.15 -5.73
CA VAL A 49 8.16 3.90 -5.87
C VAL A 49 9.42 4.14 -6.70
N ALA A 50 9.32 4.89 -7.80
CA ALA A 50 10.49 5.23 -8.61
C ALA A 50 11.53 6.03 -7.80
N THR A 51 11.10 7.05 -7.06
CA THR A 51 11.98 7.83 -6.18
C THR A 51 12.65 6.96 -5.12
N LEU A 52 11.88 6.12 -4.44
CA LEU A 52 12.42 5.22 -3.41
C LEU A 52 13.41 4.22 -4.00
N ARG A 53 13.22 3.75 -5.23
CA ARG A 53 14.19 2.89 -5.90
C ARG A 53 15.51 3.60 -6.17
N VAL A 54 15.45 4.85 -6.63
CA VAL A 54 16.65 5.69 -6.83
C VAL A 54 17.38 5.90 -5.49
N GLU A 55 16.66 6.28 -4.43
CA GLU A 55 17.25 6.43 -3.10
C GLU A 55 17.88 5.13 -2.58
N LEU A 56 17.26 3.99 -2.87
CA LEU A 56 17.75 2.68 -2.46
C LEU A 56 19.01 2.30 -3.24
N GLU A 57 19.06 2.59 -4.55
CA GLU A 57 20.26 2.42 -5.38
C GLU A 57 21.41 3.33 -4.92
N GLU A 58 21.12 4.59 -4.54
CA GLU A 58 22.11 5.50 -3.97
C GLU A 58 22.65 4.97 -2.63
N ARG A 59 21.76 4.57 -1.71
CA ARG A 59 22.16 4.09 -0.37
C ARG A 59 22.82 2.72 -0.36
N LEU A 60 22.42 1.85 -1.27
CA LEU A 60 23.08 0.55 -1.48
C LEU A 60 24.21 0.64 -2.49
N SER A 61 24.58 1.84 -2.96
CA SER A 61 25.74 1.99 -3.81
C SER A 61 26.96 1.44 -3.06
N PRO A 62 27.81 0.63 -3.72
CA PRO A 62 28.95 0.02 -3.08
C PRO A 62 29.91 1.05 -2.46
N ALA A 63 29.93 2.28 -2.99
CA ALA A 63 30.66 3.42 -2.42
C ALA A 63 30.08 3.88 -1.07
N GLU A 64 28.77 4.05 -0.94
CA GLU A 64 28.16 4.45 0.34
C GLU A 64 28.22 3.33 1.38
N VAL A 65 27.99 2.09 0.95
CA VAL A 65 28.06 0.91 1.82
C VAL A 65 29.47 0.72 2.34
N SER A 66 30.49 0.86 1.49
CA SER A 66 31.90 0.78 1.93
C SER A 66 32.29 1.93 2.84
N ALA A 67 31.88 3.17 2.55
CA ALA A 67 32.11 4.31 3.43
C ALA A 67 31.45 4.13 4.81
N ARG A 68 30.23 3.58 4.85
CA ARG A 68 29.51 3.30 6.11
C ARG A 68 30.13 2.12 6.87
N ALA A 69 30.57 1.09 6.16
CA ALA A 69 31.30 -0.03 6.75
C ALA A 69 32.61 0.44 7.40
N GLN A 70 33.38 1.30 6.72
CA GLN A 70 34.61 1.91 7.27
C GLN A 70 34.33 2.71 8.54
N ARG A 71 33.28 3.55 8.56
CA ARG A 71 32.89 4.32 9.76
C ARG A 71 32.50 3.43 10.94
N LEU A 72 31.94 2.25 10.68
CA LEU A 72 31.55 1.27 11.68
C LEU A 72 32.70 0.33 12.09
N GLY A 73 33.91 0.51 11.53
CA GLY A 73 35.05 -0.38 11.75
C GLY A 73 34.86 -1.77 11.15
N LEU A 74 33.92 -1.92 10.21
CA LEU A 74 33.66 -3.18 9.52
C LEU A 74 34.69 -3.38 8.42
N VAL A 75 35.41 -4.50 8.49
CA VAL A 75 36.39 -4.91 7.49
C VAL A 75 35.66 -5.70 6.40
N PRO A 76 35.93 -5.46 5.10
CA PRO A 76 35.41 -6.29 4.02
C PRO A 76 35.86 -7.73 4.24
N VAL A 77 34.89 -8.64 4.23
CA VAL A 77 35.11 -10.07 4.46
C VAL A 77 35.06 -10.78 3.11
N GLU A 78 35.95 -11.73 2.87
CA GLU A 78 35.88 -12.58 1.67
C GLU A 78 34.59 -13.40 1.64
N PRO A 79 33.96 -13.54 0.47
CA PRO A 79 32.63 -14.16 0.34
C PRO A 79 32.54 -15.61 0.87
N ASP A 80 33.67 -16.32 0.94
CA ASP A 80 33.75 -17.71 1.47
C ASP A 80 34.08 -17.80 2.97
N ALA A 81 34.18 -16.68 3.68
CA ALA A 81 34.54 -16.70 5.09
C ALA A 81 33.40 -17.27 5.96
N LEU A 82 33.57 -18.52 6.41
CA LEU A 82 32.69 -19.16 7.37
C LEU A 82 32.81 -18.50 8.75
N ARG A 83 31.78 -17.78 9.19
CA ARG A 83 31.65 -17.29 10.58
C ARG A 83 30.77 -18.23 11.40
N ARG A 84 31.29 -18.71 12.53
CA ARG A 84 30.45 -19.24 13.60
C ARG A 84 29.72 -18.07 14.26
N LEU A 85 28.41 -18.02 14.07
CA LEU A 85 27.54 -17.21 14.91
C LEU A 85 27.55 -17.86 16.30
N GLU A 86 28.33 -17.32 17.22
CA GLU A 86 28.19 -17.71 18.62
C GLU A 86 26.77 -17.37 19.05
N VAL A 87 26.03 -18.39 19.47
CA VAL A 87 24.72 -18.22 20.10
C VAL A 87 24.98 -17.60 21.47
N ARG A 88 25.26 -16.30 21.49
CA ARG A 88 25.21 -15.54 22.74
C ARG A 88 23.74 -15.49 23.13
N PRO A 89 23.34 -16.07 24.27
CA PRO A 89 21.97 -15.93 24.73
C PRO A 89 21.72 -14.43 24.85
N ALA A 90 20.82 -13.91 24.01
CA ALA A 90 20.40 -12.53 24.09
C ALA A 90 20.00 -12.32 25.54
N ALA A 91 20.62 -11.35 26.23
CA ALA A 91 20.24 -10.97 27.57
C ALA A 91 18.79 -10.46 27.50
N SER A 92 17.85 -11.38 27.58
CA SER A 92 16.44 -11.08 27.46
C SER A 92 16.09 -10.35 28.74
N GLY A 93 15.93 -9.03 28.66
CA GLY A 93 15.25 -8.28 29.70
C GLY A 93 13.87 -8.90 29.97
N VAL A 94 13.25 -8.52 31.08
CA VAL A 94 11.93 -9.05 31.51
C VAL A 94 10.91 -9.03 30.37
N MET A 95 10.95 -8.00 29.52
CA MET A 95 10.09 -7.84 28.35
C MET A 95 10.34 -8.90 27.26
N GLY A 96 11.60 -9.25 26.98
CA GLY A 96 11.94 -10.29 26.00
C GLY A 96 11.44 -11.68 26.43
N ARG A 97 11.50 -11.98 27.74
CA ARG A 97 10.93 -13.22 28.30
C ARG A 97 9.41 -13.26 28.23
N TRP A 98 8.75 -12.11 28.36
CA TRP A 98 7.30 -11.99 28.24
C TRP A 98 6.83 -12.25 26.80
N TRP A 99 7.49 -11.62 25.82
CA TRP A 99 7.19 -11.84 24.39
C TRP A 99 7.47 -13.27 23.94
N ALA A 100 8.58 -13.87 24.38
CA ALA A 100 8.90 -15.27 24.08
C ALA A 100 7.85 -16.25 24.63
N ARG A 101 7.25 -15.95 25.80
CA ARG A 101 6.16 -16.74 26.38
C ARG A 101 4.87 -16.64 25.58
N ARG A 102 4.56 -15.44 25.07
CA ARG A 102 3.32 -15.18 24.32
C ARG A 102 3.36 -15.74 22.89
N LEU A 103 4.54 -15.79 22.27
CA LEU A 103 4.70 -16.25 20.89
C LEU A 103 4.99 -17.76 20.77
N ARG A 104 5.34 -18.43 21.87
CA ARG A 104 5.55 -19.88 21.94
C ARG A 104 4.44 -20.75 21.32
N PRO A 105 3.14 -20.50 21.54
CA PRO A 105 2.08 -21.32 20.94
C PRO A 105 1.98 -21.17 19.41
N LEU A 106 2.38 -20.02 18.85
CA LEU A 106 2.33 -19.77 17.40
C LEU A 106 3.49 -20.46 16.65
N VAL A 107 4.64 -20.60 17.30
CA VAL A 107 5.81 -21.30 16.74
C VAL A 107 5.64 -22.83 16.81
N ALA A 108 4.89 -23.35 17.79
CA ALA A 108 4.55 -24.76 17.86
C ALA A 108 3.57 -25.19 16.74
N ALA A 109 2.64 -24.31 16.38
CA ALA A 109 1.65 -24.56 15.32
C ALA A 109 2.23 -24.54 13.89
N SER A 110 3.42 -23.96 13.69
CA SER A 110 4.06 -23.89 12.37
C SER A 110 5.03 -25.07 12.09
N ARG A 111 5.09 -26.05 12.99
CA ARG A 111 5.99 -27.23 12.88
C ARG A 111 5.23 -28.57 12.86
N SER A 112 3.90 -28.54 12.82
CA SER A 112 3.03 -29.67 12.49
C SER A 112 2.58 -29.57 11.04
#